data_AF-A0A3L7LUB9-F1
#
_entry.id   AF-A0A3L7LUB9-F1
#
_cell.length_a   1.000
_cell.length_b   1.000
_cell.length_c   1.000
_cell.angle_alpha   90.00
_cell.angle_beta   90.00
_cell.angle_gamma   90.00
#
_symmetry.space_group_name_H-M   'P 1'
#
loop_
_entity.id
_entity.type
_entity.pdbx_description
1 polymer ?
#
loop_
_entity_poly.entity_id
_entity_poly.type
_entity_poly.pdbx_seq_one_letter_code
_entity_poly.pdbx_strand_id
1 'polypeptide(L)'
;MNTFTSPRIDPRTGLLRFHLPLLHLVGNDHRGPTLSLMLNYSHLQTQRSLYGQGFHNTLYWFNPESRQLQTADGEHFGLTRQDGVWAFLAPSLPYIKLATHADSLWLYYCRGAVDIGARLPQQPADDPRWRLQTRLSAGGNALFLRWEWRQNLALLTSVADNDGELMHAS
;
A
#
# COMPACT_ATOMS: atom_id res chain seq x y z
N MET A 1 19.89 -7.79 -9.67
CA MET A 1 20.71 -8.04 -8.47
C MET A 1 19.78 -8.56 -7.39
N ASN A 2 19.78 -9.87 -7.14
CA ASN A 2 18.82 -10.52 -6.24
C ASN A 2 19.36 -10.47 -4.81
N THR A 3 18.84 -9.56 -4.00
CA THR A 3 19.11 -9.56 -2.57
C THR A 3 18.02 -10.38 -1.87
N PHE A 4 18.27 -11.68 -1.70
CA PHE A 4 17.53 -12.47 -0.71
C PHE A 4 17.96 -11.98 0.67
N THR A 5 17.10 -11.25 1.36
CA THR A 5 17.41 -10.72 2.69
C THR A 5 17.23 -11.80 3.74
N SER A 6 18.36 -12.31 4.24
CA SER A 6 18.42 -13.29 5.32
C SER A 6 17.62 -12.82 6.55
N PRO A 7 17.00 -13.75 7.30
CA PRO A 7 16.37 -13.43 8.57
C PRO A 7 17.33 -12.70 9.51
N ARG A 8 16.87 -11.59 10.10
CA ARG A 8 17.64 -10.82 11.09
C ARG A 8 16.95 -10.89 12.44
N ILE A 9 17.75 -11.08 13.47
CA ILE A 9 17.32 -10.92 14.85
C ILE A 9 17.59 -9.46 15.22
N ASP A 10 16.56 -8.75 15.68
CA ASP A 10 16.75 -7.43 16.25
C ASP A 10 17.56 -7.59 17.55
N PRO A 11 18.78 -7.01 17.64
CA PRO A 11 19.67 -7.26 18.77
C PRO A 11 19.19 -6.64 20.09
N ARG A 12 18.23 -5.71 20.05
CA ARG A 12 17.67 -5.07 21.25
C ARG A 12 16.47 -5.82 21.80
N THR A 13 15.68 -6.45 20.93
CA THR A 13 14.42 -7.11 21.31
C THR A 13 14.48 -8.63 21.22
N GLY A 14 15.50 -9.21 20.58
CA GLY A 14 15.60 -10.65 20.33
C GLY A 14 14.58 -11.18 19.31
N LEU A 15 13.81 -10.30 18.66
CA LEU A 15 12.72 -10.68 17.78
C LEU A 15 13.20 -10.92 16.35
N LEU A 16 12.66 -11.97 15.73
CA LEU A 16 12.89 -12.29 14.33
C LEU A 16 12.14 -11.30 13.44
N ARG A 17 12.87 -10.72 12.48
CA ARG A 17 12.32 -9.93 11.38
C ARG A 17 12.93 -10.43 10.08
N PHE A 18 12.12 -10.52 9.03
CA PHE A 18 12.65 -10.70 7.69
C PHE A 18 11.80 -9.98 6.67
N HIS A 19 12.45 -9.66 5.56
CA HIS A 19 11.92 -8.92 4.44
C HIS A 19 12.13 -9.79 3.21
N LEU A 20 11.14 -9.91 2.35
CA LEU A 20 11.22 -10.65 1.10
C LEU A 20 10.68 -9.76 -0.01
N PRO A 21 11.53 -9.21 -0.89
CA PRO A 21 11.04 -8.47 -2.06
C PRO A 21 10.28 -9.44 -2.98
N LEU A 22 9.01 -9.15 -3.25
CA LEU A 22 8.17 -9.95 -4.13
C LEU A 22 8.15 -9.39 -5.55
N LEU A 23 8.11 -8.07 -5.69
CA LEU A 23 7.98 -7.39 -6.97
C LEU A 23 8.58 -5.99 -6.93
N HIS A 24 9.19 -5.58 -8.03
CA HIS A 24 9.57 -4.20 -8.28
C HIS A 24 9.24 -3.85 -9.74
N LEU A 25 8.27 -2.96 -9.93
CA LEU A 25 7.82 -2.48 -11.23
C LEU A 25 8.16 -1.01 -11.41
N VAL A 26 8.62 -0.66 -12.60
CA VAL A 26 8.76 0.73 -13.05
C VAL A 26 8.00 0.85 -14.36
N GLY A 27 6.87 1.56 -14.33
CA GLY A 27 6.04 1.72 -15.53
C GLY A 27 6.55 2.77 -16.51
N ASN A 28 5.89 2.84 -17.66
CA ASN A 28 6.01 3.87 -18.68
C ASN A 28 7.45 4.02 -19.18
N ASP A 29 8.04 2.93 -19.69
CA ASP A 29 9.42 2.87 -20.19
C ASP A 29 10.45 3.42 -19.19
N HIS A 30 10.35 2.99 -17.93
CA HIS A 30 11.18 3.45 -16.81
C HIS A 30 11.03 4.92 -16.42
N ARG A 31 10.03 5.64 -16.94
CA ARG A 31 9.70 7.02 -16.53
C ARG A 31 8.84 7.08 -15.27
N GLY A 32 8.53 5.92 -14.71
CA GLY A 32 7.73 5.77 -13.49
C GLY A 32 6.23 5.91 -13.76
N PRO A 33 5.40 5.76 -12.72
CA PRO A 33 5.80 5.59 -11.32
C PRO A 33 6.34 4.20 -11.01
N THR A 34 6.92 4.05 -9.82
CA THR A 34 7.46 2.80 -9.30
C THR A 34 6.51 2.18 -8.29
N LEU A 35 6.35 0.86 -8.34
CA LEU A 35 5.64 0.07 -7.34
C LEU A 35 6.56 -1.03 -6.82
N SER A 36 6.78 -1.05 -5.51
CA SER A 36 7.58 -2.08 -4.84
C SER A 36 6.70 -2.85 -3.87
N LEU A 37 6.68 -4.18 -4.02
CA LEU A 37 5.98 -5.07 -3.11
C LEU A 37 7.00 -5.88 -2.31
N MET A 38 6.93 -5.76 -1.00
CA MET A 38 7.72 -6.56 -0.08
C MET A 38 6.80 -7.31 0.88
N LEU A 39 7.11 -8.58 1.11
CA LEU A 39 6.52 -9.38 2.17
C LEU A 39 7.42 -9.26 3.41
N ASN A 40 6.84 -8.80 4.50
CA ASN A 40 7.52 -8.57 5.76
C ASN A 40 6.99 -9.53 6.82
N TYR A 41 7.87 -9.93 7.72
CA TYR A 41 7.53 -10.73 8.88
C TYR A 41 7.96 -10.06 10.18
N SER A 42 7.07 -10.10 11.17
CA SER A 42 7.32 -9.67 12.54
C SER A 42 6.48 -10.49 13.52
N HIS A 43 7.10 -11.01 14.58
CA HIS A 43 6.36 -11.66 15.68
C HIS A 43 5.33 -10.75 16.36
N LEU A 44 5.54 -9.44 16.30
CA LEU A 44 4.63 -8.46 16.89
C LEU A 44 3.39 -8.23 16.02
N GLN A 45 3.38 -8.71 14.77
CA GLN A 45 2.23 -8.59 13.89
C GLN A 45 1.21 -9.68 14.24
N THR A 46 0.27 -9.31 15.10
CA THR A 46 -0.79 -10.20 15.59
C THR A 46 -1.99 -10.28 14.66
N GLN A 47 -2.13 -9.35 13.72
CA GLN A 47 -3.20 -9.39 12.74
C GLN A 47 -2.90 -10.46 11.67
N ARG A 48 -3.83 -11.41 11.50
CA ARG A 48 -3.75 -12.39 10.41
C ARG A 48 -3.81 -11.68 9.07
N SER A 49 -2.88 -12.01 8.18
CA SER A 49 -2.92 -11.56 6.79
C SER A 49 -3.15 -12.75 5.85
N LEU A 50 -3.21 -12.43 4.56
CA LEU A 50 -3.28 -13.38 3.44
C LEU A 50 -2.10 -14.37 3.42
N TYR A 51 -1.00 -14.02 4.07
CA TYR A 51 0.27 -14.74 4.01
C TYR A 51 0.57 -15.52 5.30
N GLY A 52 -0.39 -15.56 6.23
CA GLY A 52 -0.25 -16.19 7.54
C GLY A 52 0.00 -15.21 8.68
N GLN A 53 0.11 -15.75 9.89
CA GLN A 53 0.36 -14.98 11.11
C GLN A 53 1.75 -14.35 11.09
N GLY A 54 1.86 -13.09 11.49
CA GLY A 54 3.14 -12.37 11.54
C GLY A 54 3.58 -11.77 10.21
N PHE A 55 2.93 -12.16 9.10
CA PHE A 55 3.24 -11.65 7.77
C PHE A 55 2.38 -10.46 7.38
N HIS A 56 2.94 -9.51 6.64
CA HIS A 56 2.21 -8.42 6.00
C HIS A 56 2.95 -7.92 4.75
N ASN A 57 2.27 -7.22 3.85
CA ASN A 57 2.90 -6.63 2.67
C ASN A 57 3.04 -5.10 2.80
N THR A 58 3.72 -4.46 1.85
CA THR A 58 3.93 -3.00 1.79
C THR A 58 2.91 -2.24 0.93
N LEU A 59 1.86 -2.90 0.41
CA LEU A 59 0.89 -2.21 -0.43
C LEU A 59 0.10 -1.18 0.38
N TYR A 60 -0.24 -0.07 -0.27
CA TYR A 60 -1.10 0.91 0.36
C TYR A 60 -2.44 0.28 0.77
N TRP A 61 -2.90 0.64 1.96
CA TRP A 61 -4.27 0.40 2.40
C TRP A 61 -4.67 1.45 3.43
N PHE A 62 -5.97 1.75 3.48
CA PHE A 62 -6.53 2.61 4.52
C PHE A 62 -7.76 1.95 5.13
N ASN A 63 -7.86 1.91 6.46
CA ASN A 63 -9.06 1.45 7.16
C ASN A 63 -9.75 2.67 7.80
N PRO A 64 -10.91 3.12 7.28
CA PRO A 64 -11.67 4.23 7.85
C PRO A 64 -12.17 4.00 9.28
N GLU A 65 -12.45 2.74 9.65
CA GLU A 65 -12.98 2.39 10.98
C GLU A 65 -11.89 2.46 12.05
N SER A 66 -10.74 1.81 11.80
CA SER A 66 -9.59 1.84 12.71
C SER A 66 -8.71 3.09 12.54
N ARG A 67 -8.99 3.89 11.51
CA ARG A 67 -8.25 5.11 11.12
C ARG A 67 -6.75 4.86 10.94
N GLN A 68 -6.39 3.68 10.42
CA GLN A 68 -5.00 3.32 10.14
C GLN A 68 -4.76 3.37 8.64
N LEU A 69 -3.64 3.94 8.24
CA LEU A 69 -3.18 4.05 6.86
C LEU A 69 -1.80 3.43 6.75
N GLN A 70 -1.59 2.63 5.72
CA GLN A 70 -0.28 2.25 5.21
C GLN A 70 -0.07 2.87 3.83
N THR A 71 1.07 3.52 3.60
CA THR A 71 1.46 4.02 2.28
C THR A 71 2.01 2.90 1.40
N ALA A 72 2.12 3.10 0.09
CA ALA A 72 2.66 2.06 -0.79
C ALA A 72 4.18 1.88 -0.66
N ASP A 73 4.83 2.71 0.16
CA ASP A 73 6.23 2.59 0.55
C ASP A 73 6.38 1.89 1.93
N GLY A 74 5.24 1.49 2.55
CA GLY A 74 5.18 0.72 3.79
C GLY A 74 5.14 1.53 5.08
N GLU A 75 5.06 2.86 5.01
CA GLU A 75 4.94 3.71 6.20
C GLU A 75 3.53 3.64 6.79
N HIS A 76 3.42 3.70 8.12
CA HIS A 76 2.15 3.62 8.85
C HIS A 76 1.80 4.93 9.53
N PHE A 77 0.55 5.34 9.39
CA PHE A 77 0.02 6.55 9.99
C PHE A 77 -1.36 6.32 10.61
N GLY A 78 -1.59 6.93 11.77
CA GLY A 78 -2.92 7.14 12.30
C GLY A 78 -3.55 8.38 11.65
N LEU A 79 -4.82 8.28 11.28
CA LEU A 79 -5.62 9.39 10.78
C LEU A 79 -6.67 9.83 11.82
N THR A 80 -7.15 11.04 11.67
CA THR A 80 -8.28 11.60 12.41
C THR A 80 -9.24 12.31 11.45
N ARG A 81 -10.44 12.68 11.91
CA ARG A 81 -11.33 13.56 11.16
C ARG A 81 -11.28 14.96 11.74
N GLN A 82 -11.00 15.95 10.91
CA GLN A 82 -11.09 17.38 11.22
C GLN A 82 -12.08 17.99 10.22
N ASP A 83 -13.15 18.63 10.71
CA ASP A 83 -14.19 19.25 9.89
C ASP A 83 -14.77 18.33 8.80
N GLY A 84 -14.93 17.05 9.13
CA GLY A 84 -15.48 16.03 8.23
C GLY A 84 -14.48 15.48 7.19
N VAL A 85 -13.25 16.01 7.13
CA VAL A 85 -12.18 15.54 6.23
C VAL A 85 -11.14 14.74 7.00
N TRP A 86 -10.55 13.74 6.35
CA TRP A 86 -9.42 13.01 6.94
C TRP A 86 -8.20 13.91 7.10
N ALA A 87 -7.46 13.76 8.20
CA ALA A 87 -6.23 14.46 8.49
C ALA A 87 -5.25 13.48 9.16
N PHE A 88 -3.94 13.70 9.05
CA PHE A 88 -2.98 12.93 9.85
C PHE A 88 -3.19 13.22 11.33
N LEU A 89 -3.08 12.20 12.18
CA LEU A 89 -2.96 12.40 13.61
C LEU A 89 -1.66 13.18 13.87
N ALA A 90 -1.75 14.28 14.62
CA ALA A 90 -0.64 15.20 14.83
C ALA A 90 0.65 14.49 15.31
N PRO A 91 1.84 14.97 14.92
CA PRO A 91 2.12 16.22 14.18
C PRO A 91 1.93 16.12 12.66
N SER A 92 1.76 17.29 12.01
CA SER A 92 1.71 17.40 10.55
C SER A 92 3.02 16.92 9.91
N LEU A 93 2.92 16.22 8.78
CA LEU A 93 4.06 15.66 8.06
C LEU A 93 4.40 16.56 6.84
N PRO A 94 5.63 17.10 6.74
CA PRO A 94 5.95 18.05 5.68
C PRO A 94 6.08 17.40 4.29
N TYR A 95 6.29 16.08 4.23
CA TYR A 95 6.59 15.36 2.99
C TYR A 95 5.38 14.66 2.37
N ILE A 96 4.23 14.63 3.07
CA ILE A 96 3.02 13.96 2.60
C ILE A 96 1.78 14.74 3.03
N LYS A 97 0.87 14.95 2.07
CA LYS A 97 -0.44 15.58 2.30
C LYS A 97 -1.53 14.63 1.90
N LEU A 98 -2.71 14.82 2.46
CA LEU A 98 -3.86 13.98 2.16
C LEU A 98 -5.06 14.82 1.73
N ALA A 99 -5.86 14.28 0.81
CA ALA A 99 -7.16 14.83 0.45
C ALA A 99 -8.18 13.71 0.31
N THR A 100 -9.45 14.04 0.49
CA THR A 100 -10.56 13.10 0.27
C THR A 100 -11.43 13.63 -0.85
N HIS A 101 -11.69 12.80 -1.86
CA HIS A 101 -12.55 13.14 -3.00
C HIS A 101 -13.56 12.02 -3.19
N ALA A 102 -14.85 12.31 -2.99
CA ALA A 102 -15.92 11.31 -2.93
C ALA A 102 -15.52 10.14 -1.98
N ASP A 103 -15.33 8.94 -2.51
CA ASP A 103 -14.95 7.72 -1.79
C ASP A 103 -13.48 7.30 -2.02
N SER A 104 -12.61 8.28 -2.27
CA SER A 104 -11.18 8.06 -2.48
C SER A 104 -10.32 8.91 -1.55
N LEU A 105 -9.23 8.32 -1.05
CA LEU A 105 -8.20 8.97 -0.27
C LEU A 105 -6.96 9.14 -1.15
N TRP A 106 -6.54 10.39 -1.31
CA TRP A 106 -5.40 10.79 -2.12
C TRP A 106 -4.25 11.16 -1.20
N LEU A 107 -3.07 10.60 -1.46
CA LEU A 107 -1.83 10.97 -0.79
C LEU A 107 -0.89 11.64 -1.77
N TYR A 108 -0.56 12.90 -1.51
CA TYR A 108 0.37 13.69 -2.31
C TYR A 108 1.72 13.70 -1.62
N TYR A 109 2.73 13.13 -2.25
CA TYR A 109 4.10 13.13 -1.74
C TYR A 109 4.86 14.37 -2.23
N CYS A 110 5.80 14.88 -1.43
CA CYS A 110 6.59 16.07 -1.78
C CYS A 110 7.40 15.93 -3.08
N ARG A 111 7.70 14.70 -3.49
CA ARG A 111 8.37 14.38 -4.77
C ARG A 111 7.43 14.34 -5.98
N GLY A 112 6.16 14.69 -5.79
CA GLY A 112 5.15 14.79 -6.85
C GLY A 112 4.43 13.48 -7.18
N ALA A 113 4.79 12.37 -6.54
CA ALA A 113 3.99 11.15 -6.65
C ALA A 113 2.63 11.33 -5.97
N VAL A 114 1.61 10.62 -6.46
CA VAL A 114 0.28 10.60 -5.86
C VAL A 114 -0.23 9.18 -5.76
N ASP A 115 -0.66 8.76 -4.57
CA ASP A 115 -1.37 7.49 -4.37
C ASP A 115 -2.87 7.75 -4.22
N ILE A 116 -3.67 7.02 -4.97
CA ILE A 116 -5.13 7.11 -4.93
C ILE A 116 -5.67 5.76 -4.49
N GLY A 117 -6.22 5.73 -3.29
CA GLY A 117 -6.88 4.56 -2.73
C GLY A 117 -8.38 4.75 -2.61
N ALA A 118 -9.14 3.69 -2.83
CA ALA A 118 -10.59 3.71 -2.68
C ALA A 118 -11.11 2.33 -2.24
N ARG A 119 -12.38 2.28 -1.85
CA ARG A 119 -13.09 1.02 -1.63
C ARG A 119 -13.17 0.23 -2.94
N LEU A 120 -12.92 -1.08 -2.91
CA LEU A 120 -13.00 -1.89 -4.13
C LEU A 120 -14.47 -2.10 -4.55
N PRO A 121 -14.74 -2.24 -5.86
CA PRO A 121 -16.00 -2.78 -6.34
C PRO A 121 -16.26 -4.17 -5.71
N GLN A 122 -17.51 -4.45 -5.33
CA GLN A 122 -17.94 -5.73 -4.75
C GLN A 122 -17.21 -6.13 -3.45
N GLN A 123 -16.58 -5.17 -2.77
CA GLN A 123 -15.98 -5.38 -1.46
C GLN A 123 -17.03 -5.84 -0.45
N PRO A 124 -16.79 -6.96 0.27
CA PRO A 124 -17.64 -7.43 1.36
C PRO A 124 -17.88 -6.34 2.41
N ALA A 125 -19.02 -6.41 3.09
CA ALA A 125 -19.40 -5.40 4.08
C ALA A 125 -18.50 -5.43 5.33
N ASP A 126 -17.90 -6.59 5.63
CA ASP A 126 -17.02 -6.84 6.78
C ASP A 126 -15.55 -6.46 6.55
N ASP A 127 -15.14 -6.13 5.31
CA ASP A 127 -13.84 -5.51 5.06
C ASP A 127 -14.03 -4.01 4.80
N PRO A 128 -13.62 -3.12 5.73
CA PRO A 128 -13.71 -1.67 5.52
C PRO A 128 -12.52 -1.09 4.73
N ARG A 129 -11.48 -1.88 4.40
CA ARG A 129 -10.21 -1.36 3.90
C ARG A 129 -10.29 -0.86 2.46
N TRP A 130 -9.82 0.35 2.24
CA TRP A 130 -9.55 0.93 0.94
C TRP A 130 -8.16 0.49 0.47
N ARG A 131 -7.99 0.31 -0.83
CA ARG A 131 -6.77 -0.22 -1.44
C ARG A 131 -6.33 0.66 -2.59
N LEU A 132 -5.03 0.60 -2.90
CA LEU A 132 -4.43 1.38 -3.97
C LEU A 132 -5.06 1.00 -5.31
N GLN A 133 -5.57 1.98 -6.03
CA GLN A 133 -6.10 1.79 -7.39
C GLN A 133 -5.19 2.42 -8.43
N THR A 134 -4.65 3.59 -8.11
CA THR A 134 -3.77 4.32 -9.02
C THR A 134 -2.59 4.90 -8.25
N ARG A 135 -1.40 4.81 -8.85
CA ARG A 135 -0.23 5.59 -8.45
C ARG A 135 0.20 6.45 -9.62
N LEU A 136 0.40 7.74 -9.39
CA LEU A 136 0.87 8.71 -10.39
C LEU A 136 2.32 9.11 -10.08
N SER A 137 3.10 9.36 -11.14
CA SER A 137 4.40 10.02 -11.03
C SER A 137 4.24 11.54 -11.14
N ALA A 138 5.28 12.29 -10.74
CA ALA A 138 5.31 13.74 -10.92
C ALA A 138 5.18 14.17 -12.40
N GLY A 139 5.55 13.29 -13.34
CA GLY A 139 5.44 13.54 -14.77
C GLY A 139 4.08 13.21 -15.38
N GLY A 140 3.09 12.80 -14.57
CA GLY A 140 1.73 12.47 -15.03
C GLY A 140 1.55 11.03 -15.53
N ASN A 141 2.60 10.21 -15.51
CA ASN A 141 2.50 8.79 -15.83
C ASN A 141 1.78 8.04 -14.71
N ALA A 142 1.13 6.92 -15.03
CA ALA A 142 0.33 6.17 -14.08
C ALA A 142 0.71 4.68 -14.00
N LEU A 143 0.45 4.10 -12.83
CA LEU A 143 0.25 2.67 -12.64
C LEU A 143 -1.19 2.45 -12.17
N PHE A 144 -1.87 1.49 -12.79
CA PHE A 144 -3.23 1.06 -12.46
C PHE A 144 -3.20 -0.34 -11.85
N LEU A 145 -3.79 -0.49 -10.68
CA LEU A 145 -3.82 -1.74 -9.92
C LEU A 145 -5.23 -2.32 -9.95
N ARG A 146 -5.33 -3.62 -10.29
CA ARG A 146 -6.60 -4.36 -10.30
C ARG A 146 -6.61 -5.44 -9.24
N TRP A 147 -7.75 -5.54 -8.58
CA TRP A 147 -7.96 -6.42 -7.45
C TRP A 147 -9.15 -7.32 -7.68
N GLU A 148 -9.05 -8.56 -7.23
CA GLU A 148 -10.16 -9.52 -7.24
C GLU A 148 -10.43 -10.04 -5.83
N TRP A 149 -11.70 -10.30 -5.54
CA TRP A 149 -12.10 -10.99 -4.33
C TRP A 149 -12.12 -12.50 -4.56
N ARG A 150 -11.27 -13.23 -3.83
CA ARG A 150 -11.29 -14.70 -3.79
C ARG A 150 -11.34 -15.13 -2.33
N GLN A 151 -12.32 -15.96 -1.96
CA GLN A 151 -12.45 -16.54 -0.60
C GLN A 151 -12.38 -15.49 0.54
N ASN A 152 -13.09 -14.36 0.38
CA ASN A 152 -13.10 -13.23 1.32
C ASN A 152 -11.76 -12.46 1.43
N LEU A 153 -10.90 -12.58 0.42
CA LEU A 153 -9.60 -11.92 0.36
C LEU A 153 -9.49 -11.10 -0.90
N ALA A 154 -9.06 -9.84 -0.77
CA ALA A 154 -8.70 -9.02 -1.92
C ALA A 154 -7.27 -9.33 -2.36
N LEU A 155 -7.13 -9.86 -3.57
CA LEU A 155 -5.87 -10.22 -4.19
C LEU A 155 -5.54 -9.21 -5.29
N LEU A 156 -4.31 -8.72 -5.32
CA LEU A 156 -3.80 -7.93 -6.44
C LEU A 156 -3.55 -8.90 -7.61
N THR A 157 -4.33 -8.78 -8.68
CA THR A 157 -4.26 -9.69 -9.83
C THR A 157 -3.55 -9.08 -11.01
N SER A 158 -3.48 -7.75 -11.10
CA SER A 158 -2.85 -7.09 -12.22
C SER A 158 -2.32 -5.70 -11.88
N VAL A 159 -1.22 -5.34 -12.52
CA VAL A 159 -0.67 -3.99 -12.55
C VAL A 159 -0.39 -3.62 -14.00
N ALA A 160 -0.95 -2.50 -14.45
CA ALA A 160 -0.74 -1.94 -15.78
C ALA A 160 -0.19 -0.52 -15.69
N ASP A 161 0.44 -0.04 -16.76
CA ASP A 161 0.76 1.36 -16.95
C ASP A 161 -0.06 1.96 -18.11
N ASN A 162 0.39 3.07 -18.69
CA ASN A 162 -0.31 3.71 -19.80
C ASN A 162 -0.22 2.92 -21.11
N ASP A 163 0.77 2.03 -21.25
CA ASP A 163 1.10 1.31 -22.49
C ASP A 163 0.64 -0.15 -22.47
N GLY A 164 0.46 -0.74 -21.28
CA GLY A 164 -0.08 -2.09 -21.16
C GLY A 164 0.05 -2.71 -19.77
N GLU A 165 -0.14 -4.04 -19.71
CA GLU A 165 -0.02 -4.80 -18.47
C GLU A 165 1.46 -5.13 -18.16
N LEU A 166 1.89 -4.82 -16.94
CA LEU A 166 3.25 -5.07 -16.43
C LEU A 166 3.33 -6.35 -15.58
N MET A 167 2.23 -6.71 -14.92
CA MET A 167 2.14 -7.89 -14.07
C MET A 167 0.71 -8.43 -14.12
N HIS A 168 0.61 -9.75 -14.24
CA HIS A 168 -0.64 -10.50 -14.13
C HIS A 168 -0.41 -11.72 -13.24
N ALA A 169 -1.25 -11.92 -12.22
CA ALA A 169 -1.25 -13.09 -11.36
C ALA A 169 -2.47 -13.95 -11.71
N SER A 170 -2.21 -15.21 -12.10
CA SER A 170 -3.22 -16.22 -12.45
C SER A 170 -3.89 -16.80 -11.19
#